data_AF-A0A4Q4S050-F1
#
_entry.id   AF-A0A4Q4S050-F1
#
_cell.length_a   1.000
_cell.length_b   1.000
_cell.length_c   1.000
_cell.angle_alpha   90.00
_cell.angle_beta   90.00
_cell.angle_gamma   90.00
#
_symmetry.space_group_name_H-M   'P 1'
#
loop_
_entity.id
_entity.type
_entity.pdbx_description
1 polymer ?
#
loop_
_entity_poly.entity_id
_entity_poly.type
_entity_poly.pdbx_seq_one_letter_code
_entity_poly.pdbx_strand_id
1 'polypeptide(L)' 'MSAQADDLLLSLQSSLRNALATFGANSTQYRTIKLIVDEYEAKLAMEGLSISSSEPQENGEKMQTG' A
#
# COMPACT_ATOMS: atom_id res chain seq x y z
N MET A 1 -2.08 2.77 -7.96
CA MET A 1 -2.44 3.25 -6.61
C MET A 1 -3.37 4.44 -6.75
N SER A 2 -4.30 4.64 -5.82
CA SER A 2 -5.23 5.77 -5.84
C SER A 2 -4.60 6.99 -5.14
N ALA A 3 -4.95 8.21 -5.57
CA ALA A 3 -4.44 9.44 -4.95
C ALA A 3 -4.70 9.50 -3.44
N GLN A 4 -5.80 8.91 -2.97
CA GLN A 4 -6.13 8.83 -1.54
C GLN A 4 -5.16 7.96 -0.73
N ALA A 5 -4.66 6.87 -1.31
CA ALA A 5 -3.68 6.01 -0.65
C ALA A 5 -2.32 6.74 -0.50
N ASP A 6 -1.96 7.51 -1.52
CA ASP A 6 -0.74 8.31 -1.51
C ASP A 6 -0.82 9.44 -0.46
N ASP A 7 -1.96 10.14 -0.37
CA ASP A 7 -2.19 11.18 0.65
C ASP A 7 -2.10 10.65 2.09
N LEU A 8 -2.65 9.46 2.33
CA LEU A 8 -2.57 8.81 3.64
C LEU A 8 -1.13 8.39 3.96
N LEU A 9 -0.42 7.79 3.01
CA LEU A 9 0.98 7.40 3.20
C LEU A 9 1.86 8.62 3.54
N LEU A 10 1.72 9.71 2.80
CA LEU A 10 2.43 10.96 3.04
C LEU A 10 2.14 11.54 4.44
N SER A 11 0.89 11.42 4.89
CA SER A 11 0.47 11.85 6.22
C SER A 11 1.10 11.00 7.32
N LEU A 12 1.12 9.68 7.15
CA LEU A 12 1.74 8.73 8.09
C LEU A 12 3.26 8.94 8.17
N GLN A 13 3.95 9.10 7.05
CA GLN A 13 5.38 9.37 7.00
C GLN A 13 5.73 10.72 7.65
N SER A 14 4.87 11.74 7.49
CA SER A 14 5.03 13.02 8.17
C SER A 14 4.85 12.90 9.68
N SER A 15 3.86 12.14 10.14
CA SER A 15 3.68 11.82 11.56
C SER A 15 4.89 11.09 12.15
N LEU A 16 5.47 10.13 11.41
CA LEU A 16 6.66 9.41 11.83
C LEU A 16 7.88 10.33 12.01
N ARG A 17 8.12 11.25 11.07
CA ARG A 17 9.19 12.25 11.17
C ARG A 17 8.99 13.18 12.37
N ASN A 18 7.75 13.60 12.61
CA ASN A 18 7.42 14.44 13.76
C ASN A 18 7.66 13.70 15.07
N ALA A 19 7.20 12.44 15.17
CA ALA A 19 7.42 11.62 16.36
C ALA A 19 8.91 11.35 16.62
N LEU A 20 9.70 11.15 15.56
CA LEU A 20 11.16 11.03 15.67
C LEU A 20 11.79 12.30 16.24
N ALA A 21 11.41 13.47 15.72
CA ALA A 21 11.93 14.76 16.15
C ALA A 21 11.54 15.11 17.60
N THR A 22 10.33 14.75 18.03
CA THR A 22 9.82 15.08 19.37
C THR A 22 10.24 14.09 20.45
N PHE A 23 10.16 12.78 20.16
CA PHE A 23 10.31 11.74 21.19
C PHE A 23 11.58 10.89 21.01
N GLY A 24 12.21 10.94 19.83
CA GLY A 24 13.39 10.13 19.51
C GLY A 24 13.08 8.69 19.11
N ALA A 25 14.08 8.04 18.50
CA ALA A 25 13.93 6.72 17.87
C ALA A 25 13.64 5.56 18.86
N ASN A 26 13.95 5.75 20.14
CA ASN A 26 13.72 4.75 21.18
C ASN A 26 12.38 4.90 21.91
N SER A 27 11.62 5.96 21.60
CA SER A 27 10.32 6.17 22.21
C SER A 27 9.30 5.14 21.73
N THR A 28 8.35 4.80 22.61
CA THR A 28 7.21 3.95 22.26
C THR A 28 6.39 4.60 21.14
N GLN A 29 6.20 5.93 21.17
CA GLN A 29 5.42 6.67 20.18
C GLN A 29 6.01 6.52 18.78
N TYR A 30 7.31 6.78 18.62
CA TYR A 30 7.99 6.62 17.34
C TYR A 30 7.90 5.18 16.84
N ARG A 31 8.17 4.19 17.70
CA ARG A 31 8.14 2.77 17.33
C ARG A 31 6.76 2.31 16.91
N THR A 32 5.71 2.71 17.63
CA THR A 32 4.32 2.40 17.28
C THR A 32 3.96 3.00 15.92
N ILE A 33 4.26 4.27 15.67
CA ILE A 33 3.95 4.91 14.38
C ILE A 33 4.74 4.24 13.25
N LYS A 34 6.01 3.87 13.48
CA LYS A 34 6.82 3.18 12.50
C LYS A 34 6.18 1.87 12.05
N LEU A 35 5.70 1.05 12.99
CA LEU A 35 5.02 -0.21 12.68
C LEU A 35 3.77 0.01 11.81
N ILE A 36 3.00 1.06 12.09
CA ILE A 36 1.81 1.40 11.29
C ILE A 36 2.20 1.78 9.86
N VAL A 37 3.25 2.58 9.68
CA VAL A 37 3.76 2.98 8.35
C VAL A 37 4.26 1.74 7.60
N ASP A 38 5.09 0.92 8.23
CA ASP A 38 5.65 -0.30 7.64
C ASP A 38 4.52 -1.27 7.19
N GLU A 39 3.50 -1.48 8.04
CA GLU A 39 2.35 -2.34 7.71
C GLU A 39 1.54 -1.78 6.53
N TYR A 40 1.33 -0.46 6.49
CA TYR A 40 0.60 0.17 5.41
C TYR A 40 1.35 0.10 4.07
N GLU A 41 2.65 0.36 4.05
CA GLU A 41 3.49 0.21 2.86
C GLU A 41 3.50 -1.24 2.36
N ALA A 42 3.58 -2.22 3.27
CA ALA A 42 3.49 -3.63 2.91
C ALA A 42 2.14 -3.99 2.28
N LYS A 43 1.01 -3.48 2.82
CA LYS A 43 -0.32 -3.67 2.24
C LYS A 43 -0.43 -3.08 0.85
N LEU A 44 0.04 -1.84 0.65
CA LEU A 44 0.05 -1.20 -0.66
C LEU A 44 0.87 -1.99 -1.68
N ALA A 45 2.04 -2.50 -1.28
CA ALA A 45 2.87 -3.35 -2.14
C ALA A 45 2.15 -4.65 -2.50
N MET A 46 1.52 -5.33 -1.54
CA MET A 46 0.73 -6.55 -1.79
C MET A 46 -0.47 -6.30 -2.71
N GLU A 47 -1.20 -5.20 -2.52
CA GLU A 47 -2.30 -4.82 -3.40
C GLU A 47 -1.80 -4.53 -4.82
N GLY A 48 -0.66 -3.86 -4.95
CA GLY A 48 0.01 -3.63 -6.23
C GLY A 48 0.38 -4.94 -6.95
N LEU A 49 0.87 -5.95 -6.22
CA LEU A 49 1.18 -7.27 -6.77
C LEU A 49 -0.09 -8.06 -7.16
N SER A 50 -1.16 -7.99 -6.37
CA SER A 50 -2.45 -8.65 -6.68
C SER A 50 -3.10 -8.11 -7.96
N ILE A 51 -2.89 -6.83 -8.30
CA ILE A 51 -3.43 -6.21 -9.52
C ILE A 51 -2.68 -6.67 -10.79
N SER A 52 -1.41 -7.05 -10.69
CA SER A 52 -0.64 -7.60 -11.83
C SER A 52 -0.97 -9.05 -12.17
N SER A 53 -1.83 -9.73 -11.40
CA SER A 53 -2.16 -11.15 -11.62
C SER A 53 -3.39 -11.39 -12.50
N SER A 54 -4.07 -10.35 -12.99
CA SER A 54 -5.34 -10.52 -13.72
C SER A 54 -5.37 -9.79 -15.06
N GLU A 55 -4.83 -10.49 -16.08
CA GLU A 55 -5.33 -10.65 -17.46
C GLU A 55 -5.20 -9.48 -18.49
N PRO A 56 -5.03 -9.77 -19.82
CA PRO A 56 -6.13 -10.34 -20.65
C PRO A 56 -5.83 -11.19 -21.92
N GLN A 57 -6.86 -11.97 -22.29
CA GLN A 57 -7.32 -12.39 -23.63
C GLN A 57 -6.61 -13.52 -24.42
N GLU A 58 -7.30 -14.65 -24.57
CA GLU A 58 -7.36 -15.37 -25.85
C GLU A 58 -8.83 -15.47 -26.34
N ASN A 59 -8.98 -15.31 -27.64
CA ASN A 59 -10.16 -15.04 -28.42
C ASN A 59 -10.54 -16.30 -29.24
N GLY A 60 -11.84 -16.58 -29.41
CA GLY A 60 -12.38 -17.62 -30.31
C GLY A 60 -12.73 -18.93 -29.57
N GLU A 61 -13.89 -19.57 -29.73
CA GLU A 61 -14.83 -19.63 -30.84
C GLU A 61 -16.27 -19.77 -30.34
N LYS A 62 -17.16 -19.01 -30.98
CA LYS A 62 -18.60 -19.20 -30.90
C LYS A 62 -18.96 -20.38 -31.82
N MET A 63 -18.89 -21.62 -31.35
CA MET A 63 -19.44 -22.76 -32.11
C MET A 63 -20.96 -22.79 -31.96
N GLN A 64 -21.65 -22.21 -32.95
CA GLN A 64 -23.05 -22.44 -33.21
C GLN A 64 -23.16 -23.43 -34.37
N THR A 65 -23.38 -24.70 -34.05
CA THR A 65 -23.79 -25.72 -35.03
C THR A 65 -25.31 -25.88 -34.96
N GLY A 66 -25.95 -25.81 -36.12
CA GLY A 66 -27.41 -25.88 -36.29
C GLY A 66 -28.00 -27.26 -36.17
#